data_AF-A0A1X7SXW8-F1
#
_entry.id   AF-A0A1X7SXW8-F1
#
_cell.length_a   1.000
_cell.length_b   1.000
_cell.length_c   1.000
_cell.angle_alpha   90.00
_cell.angle_beta   90.00
_cell.angle_gamma   90.00
#
_symmetry.space_group_name_H-M   'P 1'
#
loop_
_entity.id
_entity.type
_entity.pdbx_description
1 polymer ?
#
loop_
_entity_poly.entity_id
_entity_poly.type
_entity_poly.pdbx_seq_one_letter_code
_entity_poly.pdbx_strand_id
1 'polypeptide(L)' 'MMKYNLQLLSIELNEAPLVKTVAHLFRQYCYKFRDNCTGGILCAGWDKISGGQVYSIPLGGMCIRQPFAIGG' A
#
# COMPACT_ATOMS: atom_id res chain seq x y z
N MET A 1 6.42 -7.89 9.58
CA MET A 1 5.10 -7.45 10.06
C MET A 1 4.10 -7.24 8.91
N MET A 2 4.38 -6.39 7.92
CA MET A 2 3.39 -6.08 6.87
C MET A 2 3.01 -7.27 5.97
N LYS A 3 3.99 -8.07 5.54
CA LYS A 3 3.74 -9.31 4.79
C LYS A 3 2.81 -10.28 5.53
N TYR A 4 2.96 -10.38 6.85
CA TYR A 4 2.12 -11.24 7.69
C TYR A 4 0.67 -10.75 7.73
N ASN A 5 0.45 -9.44 7.90
CA ASN A 5 -0.89 -8.85 7.88
C ASN A 5 -1.59 -9.05 6.53
N LEU A 6 -0.86 -8.90 5.41
CA LEU A 6 -1.42 -9.19 4.08
C LEU A 6 -1.78 -10.68 3.91
N GLN A 7 -0.94 -11.58 4.43
CA GLN A 7 -1.19 -13.01 4.34
C GLN A 7 -2.42 -13.40 5.17
N LEU A 8 -2.59 -12.84 6.37
CA LEU A 8 -3.79 -13.04 7.19
C LEU A 8 -5.04 -12.53 6.47
N LEU A 9 -4.98 -11.32 5.92
CA LEU A 9 -6.07 -10.72 5.14
C LEU A 9 -6.44 -11.58 3.93
N SER A 10 -5.45 -12.17 3.26
CA SER A 10 -5.70 -13.07 2.13
C SER A 10 -6.41 -14.36 2.54
N ILE A 11 -6.09 -14.90 3.72
CA ILE A 11 -6.76 -16.08 4.30
C ILE A 11 -8.20 -15.72 4.67
N GLU A 12 -8.42 -14.58 5.32
CA GLU A 12 -9.75 -14.11 5.75
C GLU A 12 -10.68 -13.83 4.57
N LEU A 13 -10.16 -13.17 3.52
CA LEU A 13 -10.92 -12.86 2.31
C LEU A 13 -11.05 -14.05 1.36
N ASN A 14 -10.30 -15.14 1.62
CA ASN A 14 -10.14 -16.29 0.73
C ASN A 14 -9.75 -15.89 -0.72
N GLU A 15 -9.08 -14.75 -0.84
CA GLU A 15 -8.71 -14.10 -2.09
C GLU A 15 -7.51 -13.18 -1.87
N ALA A 16 -6.74 -12.91 -2.93
CA ALA A 16 -5.68 -11.90 -2.88
C ALA A 16 -6.27 -10.50 -2.57
N PRO A 17 -5.68 -9.75 -1.62
CA PRO A 17 -6.19 -8.43 -1.27
C PRO A 17 -6.03 -7.43 -2.41
N LEU A 18 -6.99 -6.51 -2.54
CA LEU A 18 -6.94 -5.45 -3.54
C LEU A 18 -5.71 -4.56 -3.33
N VAL A 19 -5.12 -4.08 -4.43
CA VAL A 19 -3.94 -3.19 -4.37
C VAL A 19 -4.25 -1.93 -3.58
N LYS A 20 -5.48 -1.42 -3.73
CA LYS A 20 -6.00 -0.28 -2.96
C LYS A 20 -6.01 -0.54 -1.45
N THR A 21 -6.44 -1.73 -1.02
CA THR A 21 -6.48 -2.11 0.41
C THR A 21 -5.08 -2.15 1.00
N VAL A 22 -4.13 -2.74 0.26
CA VAL A 22 -2.72 -2.77 0.63
C VAL A 22 -2.14 -1.36 0.73
N ALA A 23 -2.45 -0.47 -0.22
CA ALA A 23 -2.02 0.93 -0.19
C ALA A 23 -2.56 1.69 1.03
N HIS A 24 -3.82 1.45 1.42
CA HIS A 24 -4.39 2.04 2.63
C HIS A 24 -3.72 1.53 3.91
N LEU A 25 -3.38 0.25 3.99
CA LEU A 25 -2.62 -0.30 5.11
C LEU A 25 -1.23 0.32 5.22
N PHE A 26 -0.53 0.53 4.10
CA PHE A 26 0.75 1.23 4.09
C PHE A 26 0.61 2.69 4.54
N ARG A 27 -0.45 3.39 4.15
CA ARG A 27 -0.74 4.75 4.64
C ARG A 27 -0.90 4.77 6.17
N GLN A 28 -1.64 3.83 6.74
CA GLN A 28 -1.80 3.73 8.19
C GLN A 28 -0.46 3.42 8.88
N TYR A 29 0.36 2.58 8.27
CA TYR A 29 1.70 2.27 8.76
C TYR A 29 2.61 3.51 8.73
N CYS A 30 2.69 4.24 7.62
CA CYS A 30 3.44 5.49 7.52
C CYS A 30 2.98 6.52 8.55
N TYR A 31 1.68 6.61 8.81
CA TYR A 31 1.16 7.53 9.82
C TYR A 31 1.54 7.11 11.24
N LYS A 32 1.42 5.81 11.55
CA LYS A 32 1.73 5.26 12.88
C LYS A 32 3.23 5.31 13.21
N PHE A 33 4.07 5.15 12.20
CA PHE A 33 5.52 5.12 12.35
C PHE A 33 6.18 6.34 11.71
N ARG A 34 5.48 7.48 11.65
CA ARG A 34 5.95 8.69 10.97
C ARG A 34 7.32 9.14 11.47
N ASP A 35 7.57 9.03 12.77
CA ASP A 35 8.84 9.41 13.39
C ASP A 35 9.98 8.44 13.07
N ASN A 36 9.65 7.21 12.67
CA ASN A 36 10.61 6.15 12.33
C ASN A 36 10.72 5.93 10.81
N CYS A 37 9.91 6.63 10.02
CA CYS A 37 9.84 6.45 8.58
C CYS A 37 10.52 7.65 7.90
N THR A 38 11.67 7.41 7.28
CA THR A 38 12.49 8.46 6.66
C THR A 38 12.13 8.72 5.20
N GLY A 39 11.18 7.99 4.61
CA GLY A 39 10.83 8.10 3.18
C GLY A 39 9.38 7.73 2.87
N GLY A 40 8.94 8.11 1.66
CA GLY A 40 7.62 7.72 1.13
C GLY A 40 7.60 6.28 0.64
N ILE A 41 6.40 5.70 0.57
CA ILE A 41 6.19 4.34 0.07
C ILE A 41 5.57 4.40 -1.33
N LEU A 42 6.10 3.59 -2.25
CA LEU A 42 5.45 3.27 -3.51
C LEU A 42 4.82 1.87 -3.40
N CYS A 43 3.51 1.80 -3.58
CA CYS A 43 2.75 0.56 -3.55
C CYS A 43 2.20 0.27 -4.94
N ALA A 44 2.72 -0.76 -5.61
CA ALA A 44 2.29 -1.17 -6.94
C ALA A 44 1.82 -2.62 -6.94
N GLY A 45 0.88 -2.94 -7.82
CA GLY A 45 0.36 -4.29 -7.98
C GLY A 45 -0.71 -4.38 -9.05
N TRP A 46 -1.28 -5.57 -9.19
CA TRP A 46 -2.42 -5.83 -10.06
C TRP A 46 -3.53 -6.51 -9.25
N ASP A 47 -4.78 -6.14 -9.50
CA ASP A 47 -5.94 -6.90 -9.01
C ASP A 47 -7.02 -7.01 -10.09
N LYS A 48 -7.95 -7.96 -9.90
CA LYS A 48 -9.02 -8.27 -10.85
C LYS A 48 -10.03 -7.14 -11.07
N ILE A 49 -10.09 -6.15 -10.18
CA ILE A 49 -11.12 -5.10 -10.21
C ILE A 49 -10.61 -3.89 -10.99
N SER A 50 -9.41 -3.42 -10.67
CA SER A 50 -8.85 -2.17 -11.18
C SER A 50 -7.59 -2.36 -12.03
N GLY A 51 -7.21 -3.63 -12.28
CA GLY A 51 -6.03 -3.98 -13.07
C GLY A 51 -4.74 -3.49 -12.43
N GLY A 52 -3.77 -3.14 -13.28
CA GLY A 52 -2.49 -2.58 -12.85
C GLY A 52 -2.65 -1.22 -12.17
N GLN A 53 -2.05 -1.07 -11.00
CA GLN A 53 -2.16 0.14 -10.18
C GLN A 53 -0.83 0.46 -9.50
N VAL A 54 -0.56 1.77 -9.40
CA VAL A 54 0.54 2.32 -8.63
C VAL A 54 -0.01 3.39 -7.69
N TYR A 55 0.39 3.35 -6.43
CA TYR A 55 0.02 4.30 -5.38
C TYR A 55 1.28 4.92 -4.77
N SER A 56 1.28 6.25 -4.64
CA SER A 56 2.28 7.00 -3.89
C SER A 56 1.74 7.35 -2.50
N ILE A 57 2.51 7.02 -1.47
CA ILE A 57 2.15 7.17 -0.06
C ILE A 57 3.28 7.95 0.64
N PRO A 58 3.28 9.29 0.58
CA PRO A 58 4.28 10.10 1.27
C PRO A 58 4.05 10.11 2.78
N LEU A 59 5.07 10.53 3.54
CA LEU A 59 5.03 10.66 5.01
C LEU A 59 3.89 11.55 5.53
N GLY A 60 3.39 12.46 4.69
CA GLY A 60 2.21 13.29 5.00
C GLY A 60 0.89 12.51 5.07
N GLY A 61 0.91 11.20 4.82
CA GLY A 61 -0.27 10.35 4.95
C GLY A 61 -1.26 10.50 3.79
N MET A 62 -0.81 10.95 2.62
CA MET A 62 -1.61 10.85 1.39
C MET A 62 -1.54 9.42 0.83
N CYS A 63 -2.51 9.02 0.01
CA CYS A 63 -2.48 7.77 -0.74
C CYS A 63 -3.08 8.06 -2.12
N ILE A 64 -2.20 8.29 -3.10
CA ILE A 64 -2.58 8.84 -4.41
C ILE A 64 -2.28 7.81 -5.48
N ARG A 65 -3.29 7.43 -6.26
CA ARG A 65 -3.09 6.59 -7.45
C ARG A 65 -2.39 7.40 -8.53
N GLN A 66 -1.36 6.83 -9.14
CA GLN A 66 -0.59 7.45 -10.22
C GLN A 66 -0.46 6.48 -11.40
N PRO A 67 -0.35 6.98 -12.64
CA PRO A 67 -0.07 6.13 -13.81
C PRO A 67 1.34 5.52 -13.74
N PHE A 68 2.28 6.23 -13.12
CA PHE A 68 3.64 5.77 -12.81
C PHE A 68 4.15 6.53 -11.59
N ALA A 69 5.18 6.01 -10.93
CA ALA A 69 5.85 6.72 -9.84
C ALA A 69 7.35 6.48 -9.88
N ILE A 70 8.11 7.49 -9.47
CA ILE A 70 9.57 7.45 -9.38
C ILE A 70 9.93 7.75 -7.93
N GLY A 71 10.83 6.96 -7.36
CA GLY A 71 11.38 7.16 -6.02
C GLY A 71 12.87 7.52 -6.09
N GLY A 72 13.37 8.18 -5.05
CA GLY A 72 14.77 8.57 -4.87
C GLY A 72 15.10 8.65 -3.38
#